data_AF-A0A8H3EC82-F1
#
_entry.id   AF-A0A8H3EC82-F1
#
_cell.length_a   1.000
_cell.length_b   1.000
_cell.length_c   1.000
_cell.angle_alpha   90.00
_cell.angle_beta   90.00
_cell.angle_gamma   90.00
#
_symmetry.space_group_name_H-M   'P 1'
#
loop_
_entity.id
_entity.type
_entity.pdbx_description
1 polymer ?
#
loop_
_entity_poly.entity_id
_entity_poly.type
_entity_poly.pdbx_seq_one_letter_code
_entity_poly.pdbx_strand_id
1 'polypeptide(L)'
;MSSEIKYNYQAPLTHRKHGPGLILIISDGYHTPTDEGKCHLDPHPAQKWAEEGFCVLSVHVSQEVDWSQSLPIIIAALEQAKELESGKNFGLVLYESNLVKAVLPPASAAAKISCIVAYVKYEDRSTSTGRPLLEHIAGGTTTPSNDSLTTHYKYPLSESNFVHPSSPNYNHTQAALAHTRTLAFLRAHIGGPIFDIEAIWEAHTRFEFEGRDVGATMGTMVAEPYVNHIPTLTGGIGRKALTWFYARHFIHSNPDSTKMELVSRTLGPDRVVDEFVFEFIHDREIDWMLPGVPPTGKQVRVPFVAVSGLDQASVLVQIGLLPEKLAFPGTTNEIRLPVAGAEQAEKMVDPGARESNLLIKGRLD
;
A
#
# COMPACT_ATOMS: atom_id res chain seq x y z
N MET A 1 -22.24 -27.88 -23.34
CA MET A 1 -21.09 -28.44 -22.60
C MET A 1 -20.80 -27.48 -21.48
N SER A 2 -21.03 -27.88 -20.22
CA SER A 2 -20.74 -27.01 -19.06
C SER A 2 -19.22 -26.84 -18.99
N SER A 3 -18.75 -25.64 -19.28
CA SER A 3 -17.37 -25.24 -19.02
C SER A 3 -17.16 -25.28 -17.50
N GLU A 4 -16.21 -26.07 -17.06
CA GLU A 4 -15.86 -26.18 -15.64
C GLU A 4 -15.24 -24.85 -15.19
N ILE A 5 -15.92 -24.17 -14.27
CA ILE A 5 -15.46 -22.88 -13.74
C ILE A 5 -14.27 -23.13 -12.85
N LYS A 6 -13.11 -22.57 -13.22
CA LYS A 6 -11.92 -22.64 -12.40
C LYS A 6 -11.91 -21.50 -11.40
N TYR A 7 -11.82 -21.85 -10.13
CA TYR A 7 -11.63 -20.89 -9.06
C TYR A 7 -10.47 -21.33 -8.15
N ASN A 8 -9.83 -20.35 -7.52
CA ASN A 8 -8.76 -20.55 -6.54
C ASN A 8 -9.14 -19.89 -5.22
N TYR A 9 -8.95 -20.62 -4.12
CA TYR A 9 -9.21 -20.12 -2.77
C TYR A 9 -7.91 -19.69 -2.11
N GLN A 10 -7.91 -18.49 -1.53
CA GLN A 10 -6.81 -17.95 -0.74
C GLN A 10 -7.33 -17.60 0.66
N ALA A 11 -6.75 -18.26 1.67
CA ALA A 11 -7.03 -17.98 3.07
C ALA A 11 -6.47 -16.61 3.50
N PRO A 12 -7.07 -15.95 4.50
CA PRO A 12 -6.57 -14.68 5.04
C PRO A 12 -5.11 -14.80 5.49
N LEU A 13 -4.28 -13.82 5.12
CA LEU A 13 -2.85 -13.75 5.46
C LEU A 13 -2.56 -12.88 6.69
N THR A 14 -3.57 -12.64 7.51
CA THR A 14 -3.45 -11.87 8.75
C THR A 14 -3.38 -12.78 9.98
N HIS A 15 -2.92 -12.25 11.11
CA HIS A 15 -2.85 -12.98 12.38
C HIS A 15 -4.20 -13.50 12.88
N ARG A 16 -5.33 -12.94 12.40
CA ARG A 16 -6.69 -13.39 12.74
C ARG A 16 -7.02 -14.77 12.16
N LYS A 17 -6.39 -15.16 11.05
CA LYS A 17 -6.60 -16.42 10.31
C LYS A 17 -8.03 -16.68 9.82
N HIS A 18 -8.97 -15.79 10.11
CA HIS A 18 -10.37 -15.84 9.69
C HIS A 18 -10.80 -14.45 9.24
N GLY A 19 -11.75 -14.40 8.32
CA GLY A 19 -12.25 -13.13 7.79
C GLY A 19 -13.50 -13.27 6.93
N PRO A 20 -14.11 -12.15 6.53
CA PRO A 20 -15.26 -12.17 5.65
C PRO A 20 -14.88 -12.62 4.23
N GLY A 21 -15.89 -13.09 3.50
CA GLY A 21 -15.73 -13.60 2.14
C GLY A 21 -15.65 -12.48 1.10
N LEU A 22 -14.72 -12.62 0.16
CA LEU A 22 -14.55 -11.76 -1.00
C LEU A 22 -14.41 -12.61 -2.26
N ILE A 23 -15.21 -12.30 -3.28
CA ILE A 23 -15.12 -12.96 -4.59
C ILE A 23 -14.44 -11.99 -5.56
N LEU A 24 -13.44 -12.47 -6.29
CA LEU A 24 -12.79 -11.73 -7.37
C LEU A 24 -13.13 -12.40 -8.69
N ILE A 25 -13.56 -11.63 -9.68
CA ILE A 25 -13.73 -12.13 -11.05
C ILE A 25 -12.76 -11.38 -11.95
N ILE A 26 -11.86 -12.14 -12.57
CA ILE A 26 -10.71 -11.67 -13.33
C ILE A 26 -10.59 -12.48 -14.63
N SER A 27 -10.19 -11.82 -15.72
CA SER A 27 -9.89 -12.52 -16.98
C SER A 27 -8.57 -13.29 -16.87
N ASP A 28 -8.42 -14.36 -17.66
CA ASP A 28 -7.17 -15.14 -17.72
C ASP A 28 -5.96 -14.31 -18.17
N GLY A 29 -6.17 -13.20 -18.88
CA GLY A 29 -5.12 -12.24 -19.24
C GLY A 29 -4.43 -11.57 -18.04
N TYR A 30 -4.95 -11.75 -16.83
CA TYR A 30 -4.35 -11.28 -15.57
C TYR A 30 -3.21 -12.19 -15.05
N HIS A 31 -2.94 -13.33 -15.69
CA HIS A 31 -1.95 -14.30 -15.20
C HIS A 31 -0.56 -14.22 -15.82
N THR A 32 -0.37 -13.54 -16.95
CA THR A 32 0.98 -13.41 -17.53
C THR A 32 1.76 -12.37 -16.74
N PRO A 33 2.79 -12.75 -15.95
CA PRO A 33 3.74 -11.78 -15.47
C PRO A 33 4.38 -11.18 -16.72
N THR A 34 4.28 -9.87 -16.89
CA THR A 34 5.22 -9.16 -17.76
C THR A 34 6.56 -9.14 -17.03
N ASP A 35 7.18 -10.32 -16.92
CA ASP A 35 8.48 -10.53 -16.29
C ASP A 35 9.56 -9.93 -17.20
N GLU A 36 9.75 -8.62 -17.06
CA GLU A 36 11.03 -7.98 -17.27
C GLU A 36 11.54 -7.43 -15.93
N GLY A 37 11.72 -8.32 -14.95
CA GLY A 37 12.55 -8.05 -13.77
C GLY A 37 12.14 -6.88 -12.86
N LYS A 38 10.95 -6.30 -13.01
CA LYS A 38 10.42 -5.27 -12.12
C LYS A 38 9.66 -5.92 -10.97
N CYS A 39 10.29 -5.95 -9.80
CA CYS A 39 9.64 -6.31 -8.54
C CYS A 39 8.72 -5.14 -8.14
N HIS A 40 7.43 -5.24 -8.46
CA HIS A 40 6.42 -4.31 -7.94
C HIS A 40 6.03 -4.76 -6.52
N LEU A 41 5.96 -3.81 -5.58
CA LEU A 41 5.51 -4.06 -4.20
C LEU A 41 4.02 -4.41 -4.08
N ASP A 42 3.28 -4.31 -5.18
CA ASP A 42 1.83 -4.57 -5.21
C ASP A 42 1.59 -6.02 -5.63
N PRO A 43 1.11 -6.89 -4.72
CA PRO A 43 0.91 -8.30 -5.02
C PRO A 43 -0.29 -8.53 -5.94
N HIS A 44 -0.39 -9.74 -6.50
CA HIS A 44 -1.57 -10.12 -7.28
C HIS A 44 -2.86 -9.99 -6.45
N PRO A 45 -4.02 -9.69 -7.08
CA PRO A 45 -5.26 -9.36 -6.37
C PRO A 45 -5.66 -10.34 -5.26
N ALA A 46 -5.50 -11.66 -5.49
CA ALA A 46 -5.85 -12.68 -4.50
C ALA A 46 -5.03 -12.55 -3.21
N GLN A 47 -3.70 -12.40 -3.34
CA GLN A 47 -2.80 -12.19 -2.21
C GLN A 47 -3.08 -10.83 -1.55
N LYS A 48 -3.24 -9.77 -2.35
CA LYS A 48 -3.51 -8.41 -1.87
C LYS A 48 -4.71 -8.36 -0.92
N TRP A 49 -5.84 -8.94 -1.32
CA TRP A 49 -7.04 -8.96 -0.49
C TRP A 49 -6.93 -9.93 0.70
N ALA A 50 -6.13 -10.98 0.58
CA ALA A 50 -5.88 -11.88 1.69
C ALA A 50 -4.99 -11.22 2.78
N GLU A 51 -4.03 -10.37 2.39
CA GLU A 51 -3.23 -9.54 3.31
C GLU A 51 -4.09 -8.50 4.05
N GLU A 52 -5.17 -8.04 3.41
CA GLU A 52 -6.21 -7.24 4.08
C GLU A 52 -7.11 -8.05 5.02
N GLY A 53 -6.96 -9.37 5.07
CA GLY A 53 -7.69 -10.26 5.97
C GLY A 53 -8.98 -10.85 5.43
N PHE A 54 -9.23 -10.81 4.12
CA PHE A 54 -10.39 -11.46 3.51
C PHE A 54 -10.13 -12.94 3.21
N CYS A 55 -11.19 -13.74 3.22
CA CYS A 55 -11.21 -15.07 2.59
C CYS A 55 -11.53 -14.88 1.11
N VAL A 56 -10.56 -15.12 0.23
CA VAL A 56 -10.67 -14.71 -1.18
C VAL A 56 -10.92 -15.90 -2.08
N LEU A 57 -11.98 -15.83 -2.91
CA LEU A 57 -12.24 -16.78 -3.98
C LEU A 57 -12.05 -16.08 -5.33
N SER A 58 -10.99 -16.42 -6.04
CA SER A 58 -10.65 -15.85 -7.35
C SER A 58 -11.18 -16.74 -8.46
N VAL A 59 -12.06 -16.19 -9.30
CA VAL A 59 -12.65 -16.87 -10.46
C VAL A 59 -12.01 -16.34 -11.72
N HIS A 60 -11.43 -17.26 -12.49
CA HIS A 60 -10.68 -16.95 -13.70
C HIS A 60 -11.52 -17.27 -14.94
N VAL A 61 -11.64 -16.28 -15.83
CA VAL A 61 -12.57 -16.32 -16.95
C VAL A 61 -11.79 -16.26 -18.27
N SER A 62 -11.82 -17.37 -19.01
CA SER A 62 -11.19 -17.50 -20.33
C SER A 62 -12.20 -17.51 -21.49
N GLN A 63 -13.47 -17.77 -21.19
CA GLN A 63 -14.55 -18.01 -22.16
C GLN A 63 -15.86 -17.42 -21.62
N GLU A 64 -16.90 -17.37 -22.45
CA GLU A 64 -18.23 -16.96 -21.98
C GLU A 64 -18.77 -17.95 -20.92
N VAL A 65 -19.23 -17.38 -19.81
CA VAL A 65 -19.74 -18.10 -18.64
C VAL A 65 -21.19 -17.68 -18.39
N ASP A 66 -22.09 -18.63 -18.15
CA ASP A 66 -23.44 -18.33 -17.69
C ASP A 66 -23.41 -17.96 -16.21
N TRP A 67 -23.29 -16.66 -15.93
CA TRP A 67 -23.22 -16.12 -14.58
C TRP A 67 -24.44 -16.38 -13.71
N SER A 68 -25.62 -16.61 -14.31
CA SER A 68 -26.84 -16.92 -13.57
C SER A 68 -26.76 -18.31 -12.90
N GLN A 69 -26.09 -19.26 -13.54
CA GLN A 69 -25.85 -20.60 -13.00
C GLN A 69 -24.56 -20.67 -12.17
N SER A 70 -23.54 -19.93 -12.61
CA SER A 70 -22.18 -19.97 -12.08
C SER A 70 -22.05 -19.28 -10.73
N LEU A 71 -22.65 -18.10 -10.57
CA LEU A 71 -22.50 -17.29 -9.37
C LEU A 71 -23.02 -18.01 -8.10
N PRO A 72 -24.16 -18.71 -8.10
CA PRO A 72 -24.58 -19.54 -6.97
C PRO A 72 -23.57 -20.63 -6.58
N ILE A 73 -22.91 -21.27 -7.56
CA ILE A 73 -21.90 -22.32 -7.32
C ILE A 73 -20.66 -21.71 -6.65
N ILE A 74 -20.21 -20.55 -7.13
CA ILE A 74 -19.07 -19.81 -6.58
C ILE A 74 -19.34 -19.38 -5.14
N ILE A 75 -20.54 -18.83 -4.88
CA ILE A 75 -20.98 -18.45 -3.53
C ILE A 75 -20.98 -19.68 -2.60
N ALA A 76 -21.55 -20.80 -3.04
CA ALA A 76 -21.60 -22.03 -2.25
C ALA A 76 -20.20 -22.61 -1.97
N ALA A 77 -19.25 -22.47 -2.91
CA ALA A 77 -17.87 -22.89 -2.72
C ALA A 77 -17.17 -22.03 -1.65
N LEU A 78 -17.36 -20.71 -1.66
CA LEU A 78 -16.81 -19.82 -0.63
C LEU A 78 -17.44 -20.08 0.74
N GLU A 79 -18.73 -20.41 0.81
CA GLU A 79 -19.41 -20.79 2.06
C GLU A 79 -18.82 -22.03 2.74
N GLN A 80 -18.11 -22.89 2.00
CA GLN A 80 -17.45 -24.08 2.53
C GLN A 80 -16.04 -23.79 3.07
N ALA A 81 -15.51 -22.57 2.91
CA ALA A 81 -14.19 -22.21 3.40
C ALA A 81 -14.15 -22.24 4.93
N LYS A 82 -13.15 -22.92 5.48
CA LYS A 82 -13.01 -23.13 6.93
C LYS A 82 -12.75 -21.82 7.68
N GLU A 83 -12.00 -20.92 7.06
CA GLU A 83 -11.57 -19.65 7.62
C GLU A 83 -12.64 -18.54 7.51
N LEU A 84 -13.79 -18.84 6.90
CA LEU A 84 -14.86 -17.86 6.67
C LEU A 84 -15.58 -17.49 7.97
N GLU A 85 -15.75 -16.18 8.21
CA GLU A 85 -16.60 -15.69 9.29
C GLU A 85 -18.09 -16.01 9.03
N SER A 86 -18.71 -16.70 9.98
CA SER A 86 -20.11 -17.13 9.87
C SER A 86 -21.09 -15.96 9.78
N GLY A 87 -22.12 -16.10 8.94
CA GLY A 87 -23.26 -15.17 8.89
C GLY A 87 -23.00 -13.86 8.16
N LYS A 88 -21.81 -13.68 7.57
CA LYS A 88 -21.50 -12.51 6.75
C LYS A 88 -21.83 -12.75 5.27
N ASN A 89 -22.36 -11.70 4.65
CA ASN A 89 -22.49 -11.62 3.20
C ASN A 89 -21.13 -11.32 2.56
N PHE A 90 -21.03 -11.48 1.24
CA PHE A 90 -19.77 -11.38 0.51
C PHE A 90 -19.66 -10.07 -0.27
N GLY A 91 -18.43 -9.62 -0.45
CA GLY A 91 -18.09 -8.60 -1.45
C GLY A 91 -17.81 -9.26 -2.79
N LEU A 92 -18.07 -8.52 -3.87
CA LEU A 92 -17.69 -8.91 -5.22
C LEU A 92 -16.83 -7.84 -5.87
N VAL A 93 -15.67 -8.20 -6.41
CA VAL A 93 -14.80 -7.30 -7.17
C VAL A 93 -14.72 -7.79 -8.61
N LEU A 94 -15.09 -6.92 -9.54
CA LEU A 94 -15.12 -7.16 -10.97
C LEU A 94 -14.01 -6.33 -11.62
N TYR A 95 -13.06 -7.02 -12.23
CA TYR A 95 -12.01 -6.40 -13.02
C TYR A 95 -12.42 -6.45 -14.49
N GLU A 96 -12.23 -5.35 -15.22
CA GLU A 96 -12.58 -5.15 -16.64
C GLU A 96 -14.06 -4.88 -16.95
N SER A 97 -14.27 -3.92 -17.87
CA SER A 97 -15.59 -3.52 -18.35
C SER A 97 -16.46 -4.68 -18.87
N ASN A 98 -15.86 -5.64 -19.58
CA ASN A 98 -16.59 -6.75 -20.19
C ASN A 98 -17.20 -7.68 -19.14
N LEU A 99 -16.44 -7.97 -18.08
CA LEU A 99 -16.90 -8.78 -16.96
C LEU A 99 -17.94 -8.02 -16.14
N VAL A 100 -17.77 -6.71 -15.96
CA VAL A 100 -18.78 -5.86 -15.30
C VAL A 100 -20.12 -5.96 -16.00
N LYS A 101 -20.18 -5.79 -17.33
CA LYS A 101 -21.43 -5.89 -18.09
C LYS A 101 -22.11 -7.26 -17.96
N ALA A 102 -21.32 -8.34 -17.96
CA ALA A 102 -21.84 -9.71 -17.90
C ALA A 102 -22.30 -10.13 -16.50
N VAL A 103 -21.57 -9.71 -15.45
CA VAL A 103 -21.77 -10.20 -14.08
C VAL A 103 -22.66 -9.29 -13.24
N LEU A 104 -22.65 -7.97 -13.50
CA LEU A 104 -23.37 -7.01 -12.66
C LEU A 104 -24.87 -7.33 -12.51
N PRO A 105 -25.62 -7.70 -13.57
CA PRO A 105 -27.03 -8.06 -13.43
C PRO A 105 -27.31 -9.26 -12.51
N PRO A 106 -26.70 -10.46 -12.71
CA PRO A 106 -26.93 -11.59 -11.80
C PRO A 106 -26.37 -11.34 -10.39
N ALA A 107 -25.27 -10.60 -10.25
CA ALA A 107 -24.72 -10.25 -8.94
C ALA A 107 -25.63 -9.32 -8.14
N SER A 108 -26.29 -8.36 -8.81
CA SER A 108 -27.22 -7.44 -8.16
C SER A 108 -28.45 -8.18 -7.59
N ALA A 109 -28.86 -9.29 -8.21
CA ALA A 109 -29.95 -10.14 -7.73
C ALA A 109 -29.53 -11.15 -6.63
N ALA A 110 -28.23 -11.40 -6.44
CA ALA A 110 -27.75 -12.44 -5.54
C ALA A 110 -27.88 -12.01 -4.06
N ALA A 111 -28.69 -12.73 -3.27
CA ALA A 111 -28.98 -12.40 -1.87
C ALA A 111 -27.73 -12.29 -0.97
N LYS A 112 -26.72 -13.13 -1.24
CA LYS A 112 -25.49 -13.26 -0.45
C LYS A 112 -24.41 -12.23 -0.81
N ILE A 113 -24.57 -11.45 -1.88
CA ILE A 113 -23.63 -10.38 -2.24
C ILE A 113 -24.11 -9.08 -1.58
N SER A 114 -23.30 -8.50 -0.69
CA SER A 114 -23.64 -7.25 0.01
C SER A 114 -23.34 -6.01 -0.83
N CYS A 115 -22.24 -6.01 -1.56
CA CYS A 115 -21.79 -4.87 -2.37
C CYS A 115 -20.91 -5.34 -3.53
N ILE A 116 -20.77 -4.46 -4.53
CA ILE A 116 -20.05 -4.75 -5.76
C ILE A 116 -19.04 -3.62 -6.02
N VAL A 117 -17.84 -3.99 -6.44
CA VAL A 117 -16.77 -3.09 -6.86
C VAL A 117 -16.46 -3.39 -8.31
N ALA A 118 -16.38 -2.36 -9.16
CA ALA A 118 -16.17 -2.52 -10.59
C ALA A 118 -15.05 -1.60 -11.09
N TYR A 119 -14.16 -2.15 -11.91
CA TYR A 119 -13.14 -1.39 -12.64
C TYR A 119 -13.53 -1.30 -14.12
N VAL A 120 -13.85 -0.10 -14.59
CA VAL A 120 -14.43 0.13 -15.92
C VAL A 120 -13.72 1.24 -16.70
N LYS A 121 -13.86 1.22 -18.02
CA LYS A 121 -13.58 2.39 -18.86
C LYS A 121 -14.68 3.44 -18.70
N TYR A 122 -14.34 4.69 -18.99
CA TYR A 122 -15.31 5.80 -18.97
C TYR A 122 -16.57 5.58 -19.83
N GLU A 123 -16.44 4.90 -20.96
CA GLU A 123 -17.55 4.58 -21.88
C GLU A 123 -18.43 3.41 -21.40
N ASP A 124 -17.93 2.59 -20.47
CA ASP A 124 -18.57 1.35 -20.00
C ASP A 124 -19.18 1.47 -18.60
N ARG A 125 -19.37 2.70 -18.13
CA ARG A 125 -19.99 2.99 -16.82
C ARG A 125 -21.35 2.31 -16.70
N SER A 126 -21.61 1.77 -15.52
CA SER A 126 -22.84 1.06 -15.20
C SER A 126 -23.48 1.65 -13.95
N THR A 127 -24.76 1.39 -13.77
CA THR A 127 -25.47 1.66 -12.52
C THR A 127 -25.96 0.33 -11.96
N SER A 128 -25.95 0.18 -10.63
CA SER A 128 -26.49 -1.02 -9.99
C SER A 128 -27.93 -0.81 -9.56
N THR A 129 -28.72 -1.88 -9.63
CA THR A 129 -30.07 -1.94 -9.08
C THR A 129 -30.06 -2.83 -7.83
N GLY A 130 -30.28 -2.23 -6.67
CA GLY A 130 -30.52 -2.95 -5.41
C GLY A 130 -29.28 -3.31 -4.58
N ARG A 131 -28.06 -3.17 -5.12
CA ARG A 131 -26.81 -3.34 -4.36
C ARG A 131 -25.94 -2.08 -4.42
N PRO A 132 -25.25 -1.71 -3.33
CA PRO A 132 -24.22 -0.70 -3.38
C PRO A 132 -23.13 -1.08 -4.39
N LEU A 133 -22.78 -0.14 -5.27
CA LEU A 133 -21.77 -0.26 -6.32
C LEU A 133 -20.70 0.82 -6.15
N LEU A 134 -19.43 0.40 -6.14
CA LEU A 134 -18.28 1.28 -6.24
C LEU A 134 -17.64 1.13 -7.61
N GLU A 135 -17.66 2.17 -8.44
CA GLU A 135 -17.00 2.16 -9.74
C GLU A 135 -15.70 2.97 -9.74
N HIS A 136 -14.62 2.30 -10.14
CA HIS A 136 -13.34 2.92 -10.47
C HIS A 136 -13.23 3.08 -11.99
N ILE A 137 -13.23 4.33 -12.45
CA ILE A 137 -13.35 4.68 -13.86
C ILE A 137 -12.00 5.16 -14.41
N ALA A 138 -11.46 4.40 -15.35
CA ALA A 138 -10.27 4.78 -16.10
C ALA A 138 -10.61 5.83 -17.19
N GLY A 139 -9.86 6.92 -17.22
CA GLY A 139 -9.97 7.99 -18.21
C GLY A 139 -11.19 8.91 -18.05
N GLY A 140 -11.54 9.60 -19.14
CA GLY A 140 -12.71 10.48 -19.25
C GLY A 140 -12.46 11.95 -18.93
N THR A 141 -13.40 12.83 -19.28
CA THR A 141 -13.28 14.31 -19.10
C THR A 141 -14.11 14.86 -17.94
N THR A 142 -15.28 14.30 -17.65
CA THR A 142 -16.13 14.71 -16.52
C THR A 142 -16.21 13.62 -15.45
N THR A 143 -16.54 14.00 -14.20
CA THR A 143 -16.79 13.04 -13.11
C THR A 143 -18.30 12.79 -13.06
N PRO A 144 -18.77 11.52 -13.10
CA PRO A 144 -20.19 11.22 -12.93
C PRO A 144 -20.67 11.64 -11.53
N SER A 145 -21.92 12.05 -11.41
CA SER A 145 -22.54 12.30 -10.11
C SER A 145 -22.75 10.97 -9.39
N ASN A 146 -22.46 10.94 -8.09
CA ASN A 146 -22.85 9.82 -7.24
C ASN A 146 -24.38 9.77 -7.09
N ASP A 147 -24.94 8.57 -7.02
CA ASP A 147 -26.33 8.35 -6.65
C ASP A 147 -26.41 7.65 -5.28
N SER A 148 -27.60 7.25 -4.83
CA SER A 148 -27.80 6.66 -3.50
C SER A 148 -27.18 5.26 -3.34
N LEU A 149 -26.90 4.56 -4.44
CA LEU A 149 -26.34 3.20 -4.46
C LEU A 149 -24.97 3.14 -5.15
N THR A 150 -24.65 4.10 -6.02
CA THR A 150 -23.46 4.08 -6.87
C THR A 150 -22.52 5.22 -6.50
N THR A 151 -21.28 4.86 -6.15
CA THR A 151 -20.18 5.80 -5.91
C THR A 151 -19.16 5.69 -7.02
N HIS A 152 -18.81 6.81 -7.65
CA HIS A 152 -17.84 6.85 -8.74
C HIS A 152 -16.53 7.52 -8.30
N TYR A 153 -15.41 6.86 -8.58
CA TYR A 153 -14.07 7.45 -8.53
C TYR A 153 -13.44 7.42 -9.92
N LYS A 154 -12.82 8.53 -10.30
CA LYS A 154 -12.25 8.71 -11.63
C LYS A 154 -10.74 8.84 -11.58
N TYR A 155 -10.08 8.24 -12.57
CA TYR A 155 -8.64 8.19 -12.75
C TYR A 155 -8.30 8.72 -14.15
N PRO A 156 -8.23 10.05 -14.34
CA PRO A 156 -8.20 10.66 -15.68
C PRO A 156 -6.93 10.35 -16.48
N LEU A 157 -5.82 10.06 -15.79
CA LEU A 157 -4.52 9.73 -16.40
C LEU A 157 -4.28 8.21 -16.49
N SER A 158 -5.29 7.40 -16.15
CA SER A 158 -5.18 5.94 -16.14
C SER A 158 -5.97 5.34 -17.29
N GLU A 159 -5.37 4.30 -17.89
CA GLU A 159 -6.06 3.43 -18.84
C GLU A 159 -6.69 2.22 -18.14
N SER A 160 -7.38 1.36 -18.89
CA SER A 160 -7.90 0.10 -18.36
C SER A 160 -6.81 -0.73 -17.72
N ASN A 161 -7.20 -1.50 -16.70
CA ASN A 161 -6.33 -2.42 -15.96
C ASN A 161 -5.18 -1.71 -15.23
N PHE A 162 -5.29 -0.40 -14.95
CA PHE A 162 -4.27 0.35 -14.22
C PHE A 162 -3.99 -0.14 -12.80
N VAL A 163 -4.92 -0.91 -12.22
CA VAL A 163 -4.79 -1.51 -10.89
C VAL A 163 -4.10 -2.87 -10.90
N HIS A 164 -3.80 -3.42 -12.08
CA HIS A 164 -3.24 -4.76 -12.20
C HIS A 164 -1.72 -4.72 -12.34
N PRO A 165 -0.93 -5.28 -11.40
CA PRO A 165 0.53 -5.20 -11.43
C PRO A 165 1.18 -5.77 -12.69
N SER A 166 0.57 -6.76 -13.34
CA SER A 166 1.10 -7.36 -14.59
C SER A 166 0.55 -6.70 -15.87
N SER A 167 -0.23 -5.63 -15.74
CA SER A 167 -0.71 -4.86 -16.89
C SER A 167 0.36 -3.86 -17.35
N PRO A 168 0.57 -3.66 -18.66
CA PRO A 168 1.42 -2.58 -19.15
C PRO A 168 0.90 -1.19 -18.73
N ASN A 169 -0.38 -1.09 -18.39
CA ASN A 169 -1.03 0.15 -17.95
C ASN A 169 -0.98 0.34 -16.43
N TYR A 170 -0.27 -0.52 -15.68
CA TYR A 170 -0.19 -0.44 -14.23
C TYR A 170 0.28 0.93 -13.77
N ASN A 171 -0.48 1.55 -12.87
CA ASN A 171 -0.12 2.81 -12.25
C ASN A 171 -0.22 2.67 -10.73
N HIS A 172 0.93 2.53 -10.07
CA HIS A 172 1.02 2.28 -8.63
C HIS A 172 0.23 3.31 -7.80
N THR A 173 0.43 4.61 -8.05
CA THR A 173 -0.23 5.67 -7.29
C THR A 173 -1.75 5.59 -7.39
N GLN A 174 -2.28 5.43 -8.61
CA GLN A 174 -3.72 5.35 -8.81
C GLN A 174 -4.29 4.03 -8.30
N ALA A 175 -3.54 2.93 -8.43
CA ALA A 175 -3.90 1.61 -7.88
C ALA A 175 -4.00 1.63 -6.35
N ALA A 176 -3.04 2.27 -5.67
CA ALA A 176 -3.05 2.42 -4.22
C ALA A 176 -4.27 3.24 -3.75
N LEU A 177 -4.57 4.37 -4.41
CA LEU A 177 -5.77 5.17 -4.11
C LEU A 177 -7.07 4.38 -4.33
N ALA A 178 -7.16 3.64 -5.44
CA ALA A 178 -8.31 2.80 -5.73
C ALA A 178 -8.49 1.70 -4.69
N HIS A 179 -7.39 1.06 -4.26
CA HIS A 179 -7.38 0.04 -3.22
C HIS A 179 -7.92 0.57 -1.89
N THR A 180 -7.42 1.70 -1.39
CA THR A 180 -7.89 2.31 -0.13
C THR A 180 -9.38 2.61 -0.17
N ARG A 181 -9.88 3.15 -1.29
CA ARG A 181 -11.30 3.44 -1.51
C ARG A 181 -12.14 2.16 -1.54
N THR A 182 -11.66 1.13 -2.23
CA THR A 182 -12.32 -0.18 -2.27
C THR A 182 -12.37 -0.82 -0.89
N LEU A 183 -11.27 -0.79 -0.13
CA LEU A 183 -11.19 -1.37 1.20
C LEU A 183 -12.18 -0.69 2.16
N ALA A 184 -12.25 0.64 2.15
CA ALA A 184 -13.22 1.39 2.94
C ALA A 184 -14.66 0.99 2.59
N PHE A 185 -14.96 0.90 1.30
CA PHE A 185 -16.28 0.51 0.81
C PHE A 185 -16.65 -0.93 1.17
N LEU A 186 -15.75 -1.89 1.01
CA LEU A 186 -15.97 -3.29 1.38
C LEU A 186 -16.23 -3.42 2.88
N ARG A 187 -15.39 -2.79 3.72
CA ARG A 187 -15.56 -2.84 5.18
C ARG A 187 -16.90 -2.27 5.64
N ALA A 188 -17.35 -1.17 5.02
CA ALA A 188 -18.64 -0.54 5.35
C ALA A 188 -19.84 -1.45 5.04
N HIS A 189 -19.78 -2.25 3.97
CA HIS A 189 -20.92 -3.05 3.50
C HIS A 189 -20.89 -4.53 3.90
N ILE A 190 -19.70 -5.06 4.21
CA ILE A 190 -19.49 -6.46 4.63
C ILE A 190 -19.29 -6.56 6.15
N GLY A 191 -19.00 -5.44 6.81
CA GLY A 191 -18.77 -5.39 8.26
C GLY A 191 -17.40 -5.94 8.66
N GLY A 192 -16.37 -5.74 7.82
CA GLY A 192 -14.99 -6.10 8.13
C GLY A 192 -14.17 -6.53 6.91
N PRO A 193 -12.94 -7.03 7.14
CA PRO A 193 -12.29 -7.16 8.45
C PRO A 193 -11.89 -5.79 9.02
N ILE A 194 -11.97 -5.64 10.34
CA ILE A 194 -11.57 -4.42 11.06
C ILE A 194 -10.34 -4.76 11.89
N PHE A 195 -9.32 -3.91 11.82
CA PHE A 195 -8.09 -4.01 12.59
C PHE A 195 -7.86 -2.70 13.34
N ASP A 196 -7.35 -2.81 14.56
CA ASP A 196 -6.86 -1.66 15.30
C ASP A 196 -5.44 -1.32 14.81
N ILE A 197 -5.39 -0.60 13.69
CA ILE A 197 -4.13 -0.22 13.05
C ILE A 197 -3.33 0.78 13.92
N GLU A 198 -4.02 1.51 14.81
CA GLU A 198 -3.40 2.41 15.76
C GLU A 198 -2.63 1.61 16.81
N ALA A 199 -3.25 0.60 17.43
CA ALA A 199 -2.56 -0.27 18.38
C ALA A 199 -1.37 -1.01 17.75
N ILE A 200 -1.47 -1.41 16.47
CA ILE A 200 -0.36 -2.02 15.74
C ILE A 200 0.80 -1.02 15.58
N TRP A 201 0.50 0.23 15.21
CA TRP A 201 1.50 1.29 15.04
C TRP A 201 2.15 1.71 16.37
N GLU A 202 1.39 1.81 17.45
CA GLU A 202 1.94 2.08 18.79
C GLU A 202 2.84 0.96 19.27
N ALA A 203 2.46 -0.30 19.03
CA ALA A 203 3.33 -1.44 19.32
C ALA A 203 4.62 -1.37 18.49
N HIS A 204 4.52 -1.07 17.19
CA HIS A 204 5.65 -0.93 16.27
C HIS A 204 6.67 0.10 16.77
N THR A 205 6.22 1.33 16.96
CA THR A 205 7.05 2.46 17.41
C THR A 205 7.64 2.23 18.80
N ARG A 206 6.88 1.62 19.72
CA ARG A 206 7.41 1.22 21.01
C ARG A 206 8.57 0.23 20.88
N PHE A 207 8.46 -0.79 20.02
CA PHE A 207 9.55 -1.73 19.79
C PHE A 207 10.78 -1.09 19.15
N GLU A 208 10.60 -0.09 18.28
CA GLU A 208 11.70 0.63 17.64
C GLU A 208 12.45 1.56 18.60
N PHE A 209 11.73 2.39 19.36
CA PHE A 209 12.34 3.51 20.09
C PHE A 209 12.54 3.23 21.58
N GLU A 210 11.57 2.59 22.25
CA GLU A 210 11.68 2.26 23.67
C GLU A 210 12.34 0.89 23.88
N GLY A 211 11.84 -0.13 23.19
CA GLY A 211 12.30 -1.51 23.33
C GLY A 211 13.64 -1.78 22.62
N ARG A 212 13.93 -1.02 21.56
CA ARG A 212 15.08 -1.24 20.66
C ARG A 212 15.22 -2.69 20.19
N ASP A 213 14.09 -3.33 19.87
CA ASP A 213 14.01 -4.76 19.52
C ASP A 213 13.66 -4.94 18.03
N VAL A 214 14.69 -5.24 17.24
CA VAL A 214 14.55 -5.50 15.79
C VAL A 214 13.57 -6.65 15.51
N GLY A 215 13.59 -7.71 16.30
CA GLY A 215 12.75 -8.89 16.09
C GLY A 215 11.28 -8.57 16.33
N ALA A 216 10.99 -7.89 17.44
CA ALA A 216 9.63 -7.45 17.77
C ALA A 216 9.11 -6.43 16.74
N THR A 217 9.92 -5.45 16.33
CA THR A 217 9.58 -4.50 15.27
C THR A 217 9.24 -5.24 13.97
N MET A 218 10.12 -6.12 13.49
CA MET A 218 9.87 -6.89 12.27
C MET A 218 8.65 -7.82 12.39
N GLY A 219 8.30 -8.26 13.61
CA GLY A 219 7.12 -9.09 13.87
C GLY A 219 5.78 -8.36 13.66
N THR A 220 5.75 -7.03 13.75
CA THR A 220 4.56 -6.22 13.49
C THR A 220 4.34 -5.88 12.02
N MET A 221 5.31 -6.21 11.15
CA MET A 221 5.28 -5.90 9.72
C MET A 221 4.70 -7.04 8.86
N VAL A 222 4.21 -6.66 7.66
CA VAL A 222 3.70 -7.59 6.63
C VAL A 222 4.82 -8.45 6.00
N ALA A 223 4.46 -9.33 5.06
CA ALA A 223 5.41 -10.24 4.40
C ALA A 223 6.44 -9.50 3.54
N GLU A 224 6.02 -8.47 2.81
CA GLU A 224 6.89 -7.59 2.02
C GLU A 224 6.82 -6.14 2.55
N PRO A 225 7.44 -5.84 3.69
CA PRO A 225 7.42 -4.49 4.23
C PRO A 225 8.35 -3.57 3.44
N TYR A 226 8.06 -2.27 3.44
CA TYR A 226 8.97 -1.27 2.92
C TYR A 226 9.04 -0.07 3.89
N VAL A 227 10.23 0.54 3.98
CA VAL A 227 10.45 1.81 4.69
C VAL A 227 11.33 2.67 3.81
N ASN A 228 10.97 3.94 3.68
CA ASN A 228 11.73 4.93 2.94
C ASN A 228 11.78 6.26 3.69
N HIS A 229 12.96 6.64 4.18
CA HIS A 229 13.22 7.98 4.67
C HIS A 229 13.50 8.87 3.46
N ILE A 230 12.46 9.55 2.98
CA ILE A 230 12.49 10.35 1.74
C ILE A 230 13.70 11.29 1.67
N PRO A 231 14.07 12.05 2.73
CA PRO A 231 15.18 12.99 2.65
C PRO A 231 16.54 12.34 2.34
N THR A 232 16.77 11.10 2.78
CA THR A 232 18.08 10.43 2.69
C THR A 232 18.04 9.19 1.80
N LEU A 233 16.86 8.82 1.27
CA LEU A 233 16.59 7.56 0.57
C LEU A 233 17.10 6.31 1.31
N THR A 234 17.11 6.36 2.64
CA THR A 234 17.50 5.24 3.50
C THR A 234 16.30 4.37 3.86
N GLY A 235 16.53 3.10 4.17
CA GLY A 235 15.48 2.14 4.48
C GLY A 235 15.70 0.80 3.77
N GLY A 236 14.62 0.18 3.32
CA GLY A 236 14.69 -1.13 2.68
C GLY A 236 13.35 -1.63 2.17
N ILE A 237 13.42 -2.61 1.27
CA ILE A 237 12.27 -3.30 0.70
C ILE A 237 12.40 -4.79 1.02
N GLY A 238 11.34 -5.39 1.53
CA GLY A 238 11.28 -6.77 1.97
C GLY A 238 11.95 -6.99 3.33
N ARG A 239 11.56 -8.09 4.00
CA ARG A 239 11.98 -8.37 5.39
C ARG A 239 13.49 -8.45 5.56
N LYS A 240 14.20 -9.08 4.61
CA LYS A 240 15.65 -9.27 4.72
C LYS A 240 16.41 -7.95 4.72
N ALA A 241 16.10 -7.06 3.77
CA ALA A 241 16.75 -5.76 3.67
C ALA A 241 16.39 -4.86 4.85
N LEU A 242 15.12 -4.85 5.27
CA LEU A 242 14.68 -4.06 6.41
C LEU A 242 15.24 -4.55 7.74
N THR A 243 15.31 -5.87 7.97
CA THR A 243 15.95 -6.42 9.18
C THR A 243 17.41 -5.99 9.26
N TRP A 244 18.13 -6.03 8.12
CA TRP A 244 19.51 -5.57 8.05
C TRP A 244 19.63 -4.07 8.34
N PHE A 245 18.76 -3.26 7.73
CA PHE A 245 18.73 -1.82 7.92
C PHE A 245 18.40 -1.43 9.37
N TYR A 246 17.39 -2.05 9.98
CA TYR A 246 17.00 -1.81 11.36
C TYR A 246 18.09 -2.19 12.36
N ALA A 247 18.70 -3.35 12.18
CA ALA A 247 19.75 -3.81 13.07
C ALA A 247 21.03 -2.96 13.01
N ARG A 248 21.31 -2.28 11.89
CA ARG A 248 22.60 -1.61 11.67
C ARG A 248 22.55 -0.09 11.56
N HIS A 249 21.44 0.46 11.07
CA HIS A 249 21.39 1.86 10.61
C HIS A 249 20.20 2.66 11.18
N PHE A 250 19.26 2.02 11.87
CA PHE A 250 18.08 2.70 12.42
C PHE A 250 17.94 2.57 13.95
N ILE A 251 17.56 1.38 14.44
CA ILE A 251 17.12 1.22 15.83
C ILE A 251 18.22 1.61 16.83
N HIS A 252 19.45 1.16 16.58
CA HIS A 252 20.57 1.39 17.49
C HIS A 252 21.35 2.68 17.21
N SER A 253 21.11 3.34 16.07
CA SER A 253 21.71 4.65 15.74
C SER A 253 20.95 5.82 16.35
N ASN A 254 19.75 5.60 16.88
CA ASN A 254 19.00 6.63 17.61
C ASN A 254 19.68 6.97 18.97
N PRO A 255 19.93 8.26 19.26
CA PRO A 255 20.45 8.70 20.55
C PRO A 255 19.57 8.27 21.73
N ASP A 256 20.16 8.08 22.90
CA ASP A 256 19.40 7.71 24.11
C ASP A 256 18.53 8.87 24.61
N SER A 257 18.86 10.10 24.21
CA SER A 257 18.07 11.30 24.46
C SER A 257 16.82 11.45 23.57
N THR A 258 16.59 10.53 22.63
CA THR A 258 15.50 10.64 21.65
C THR A 258 14.14 10.72 22.33
N LYS A 259 13.34 11.71 21.95
CA LYS A 259 11.95 11.90 22.36
C LYS A 259 11.07 12.15 21.14
N MET A 260 9.88 11.58 21.17
CA MET A 260 8.83 11.81 20.18
C MET A 260 7.63 12.46 20.87
N GLU A 261 7.34 13.71 20.50
CA GLU A 261 6.16 14.45 20.97
C GLU A 261 5.10 14.40 19.87
N LEU A 262 4.08 13.54 20.01
CA LEU A 262 2.98 13.46 19.05
C LEU A 262 2.20 14.78 19.01
N VAL A 263 2.06 15.35 17.81
CA VAL A 263 1.31 16.58 17.54
C VAL A 263 -0.07 16.23 17.00
N SER A 264 -0.15 15.34 16.01
CA SER A 264 -1.41 14.88 15.44
C SER A 264 -1.30 13.46 14.88
N ARG A 265 -2.43 12.76 14.79
CA ARG A 265 -2.55 11.44 14.18
C ARG A 265 -3.78 11.39 13.28
N THR A 266 -3.61 10.93 12.04
CA THR A 266 -4.69 10.69 11.09
C THR A 266 -4.78 9.21 10.75
N LEU A 267 -5.97 8.62 10.93
CA LEU A 267 -6.25 7.22 10.63
C LEU A 267 -7.00 7.09 9.31
N GLY A 268 -6.42 6.33 8.38
CA GLY A 268 -7.08 5.86 7.16
C GLY A 268 -7.54 4.40 7.27
N PRO A 269 -8.17 3.84 6.23
CA PRO A 269 -8.53 2.42 6.20
C PRO A 269 -7.31 1.49 6.31
N ASP A 270 -6.18 1.90 5.76
CA ASP A 270 -4.98 1.07 5.57
C ASP A 270 -3.69 1.75 6.06
N ARG A 271 -3.78 2.91 6.71
CA ARG A 271 -2.61 3.73 7.07
C ARG A 271 -2.83 4.58 8.31
N VAL A 272 -1.71 4.87 8.98
CA VAL A 272 -1.60 5.85 10.07
C VAL A 272 -0.62 6.92 9.62
N VAL A 273 -0.97 8.19 9.85
CA VAL A 273 -0.10 9.34 9.60
C VAL A 273 0.11 10.05 10.93
N ASP A 274 1.34 10.04 11.43
CA ASP A 274 1.73 10.75 12.65
C ASP A 274 2.52 12.00 12.28
N GLU A 275 2.09 13.14 12.81
CA GLU A 275 2.88 14.35 12.88
C GLU A 275 3.42 14.46 14.30
N PHE A 276 4.74 14.57 14.47
CA PHE A 276 5.37 14.65 15.78
C PHE A 276 6.62 15.52 15.74
N VAL A 277 7.06 15.97 16.91
CA VAL A 277 8.38 16.59 17.05
C VAL A 277 9.38 15.54 17.49
N PHE A 278 10.43 15.36 16.69
CA PHE A 278 11.56 14.49 17.01
C PHE A 278 12.67 15.33 17.65
N GLU A 279 13.01 15.01 18.89
CA GLU A 279 14.03 15.72 19.66
C GLU A 279 15.14 14.76 20.10
N PHE A 280 16.39 15.18 19.96
CA PHE A 280 17.56 14.43 20.40
C PHE A 280 18.78 15.34 20.57
N ILE A 281 19.80 14.86 21.28
CA ILE A 281 21.15 15.43 21.27
C ILE A 281 21.96 14.67 20.21
N HIS A 282 22.60 15.38 19.29
CA HIS A 282 23.43 14.77 18.24
C HIS A 282 24.79 14.31 18.79
N ASP A 283 24.76 13.24 19.59
CA ASP A 283 25.89 12.65 20.32
C ASP A 283 26.57 11.48 19.58
N ARG A 284 25.94 10.96 18.53
CA ARG A 284 26.39 9.88 17.67
C ARG A 284 25.96 10.15 16.23
N GLU A 285 26.54 9.43 15.28
CA GLU A 285 26.08 9.45 13.89
C GLU A 285 24.68 8.80 13.79
N ILE A 286 23.77 9.43 13.04
CA ILE A 286 22.39 8.97 12.86
C ILE A 286 22.17 8.64 11.38
N ASP A 287 22.60 7.45 10.97
CA ASP A 287 22.71 7.06 9.55
C ASP A 287 21.45 7.29 8.71
N TRP A 288 20.27 7.04 9.28
CA TRP A 288 19.01 7.15 8.55
C TRP A 288 18.57 8.60 8.30
N MET A 289 19.04 9.55 9.12
CA MET A 289 18.59 10.95 9.08
C MET A 289 19.69 11.91 8.65
N LEU A 290 20.93 11.68 9.10
CA LEU A 290 22.11 12.49 8.84
C LEU A 290 23.31 11.61 8.44
N PRO A 291 23.21 10.79 7.37
CA PRO A 291 24.28 9.89 6.96
C PRO A 291 25.60 10.64 6.74
N GLY A 292 26.67 10.18 7.40
CA GLY A 292 28.01 10.75 7.25
C GLY A 292 28.25 12.05 8.01
N VAL A 293 27.31 12.54 8.82
CA VAL A 293 27.49 13.74 9.65
C VAL A 293 28.00 13.34 11.04
N PRO A 294 29.23 13.71 11.44
CA PRO A 294 29.76 13.39 12.75
C PRO A 294 29.00 14.07 13.89
N PRO A 295 29.06 13.53 15.13
CA PRO A 295 28.42 14.12 16.30
C PRO A 295 28.80 15.59 16.48
N THR A 296 27.79 16.44 16.73
CA THR A 296 28.00 17.88 16.95
C THR A 296 27.71 18.30 18.40
N GLY A 297 27.13 17.43 19.21
CA GLY A 297 26.71 17.70 20.58
C GLY A 297 25.56 18.71 20.70
N LYS A 298 24.93 19.10 19.58
CA LYS A 298 23.83 20.06 19.57
C LYS A 298 22.51 19.36 19.86
N GLN A 299 21.63 20.06 20.58
CA GLN A 299 20.24 19.67 20.69
C GLN A 299 19.53 19.99 19.37
N VAL A 300 18.84 19.00 18.83
CA VAL A 300 18.07 19.09 17.59
C VAL A 300 16.60 18.85 17.95
N ARG A 301 15.73 19.72 17.43
CA ARG A 301 14.28 19.60 17.54
C ARG A 301 13.69 19.88 16.17
N VAL A 302 13.11 18.88 15.53
CA VAL A 302 12.67 18.95 14.13
C VAL A 302 11.26 18.37 13.99
N PRO A 303 10.35 19.01 13.24
CA PRO A 303 9.06 18.40 12.91
C PRO A 303 9.29 17.18 12.01
N PHE A 304 8.57 16.11 12.28
CA PHE A 304 8.60 14.86 11.54
C PHE A 304 7.17 14.45 11.19
N VAL A 305 6.98 13.96 9.96
CA VAL A 305 5.69 13.41 9.52
C VAL A 305 5.95 12.02 8.99
N ALA A 306 5.43 11.01 9.68
CA ALA A 306 5.33 9.67 9.15
C ALA A 306 4.23 9.69 8.07
N VAL A 307 4.66 9.58 6.80
CA VAL A 307 3.87 9.70 5.55
C VAL A 307 3.67 11.16 5.06
N SER A 308 4.81 11.79 4.74
CA SER A 308 5.10 12.94 3.84
C SER A 308 4.95 14.38 4.37
N GLY A 309 6.09 15.12 4.32
CA GLY A 309 6.20 16.59 4.36
C GLY A 309 7.23 17.10 3.33
N LEU A 310 7.30 18.42 3.11
CA LEU A 310 8.17 19.05 2.10
C LEU A 310 9.67 18.95 2.49
N ASP A 311 10.49 18.25 1.69
CA ASP A 311 11.95 18.28 1.82
C ASP A 311 12.54 19.54 1.17
N GLN A 312 12.64 20.61 1.96
CA GLN A 312 13.15 21.89 1.50
C GLN A 312 14.64 21.84 1.11
N ALA A 313 15.45 20.98 1.75
CA ALA A 313 16.86 20.87 1.43
C ALA A 313 17.04 20.32 0.00
N SER A 314 16.26 19.32 -0.37
CA SER A 314 16.24 18.79 -1.75
C SER A 314 15.78 19.79 -2.78
N VAL A 315 14.79 20.62 -2.46
CA VAL A 315 14.38 21.72 -3.34
C VAL A 315 15.55 22.69 -3.52
N LEU A 316 16.19 23.14 -2.43
CA LEU A 316 17.29 24.10 -2.47
C LEU A 316 18.51 23.58 -3.24
N VAL A 317 18.84 22.29 -3.13
CA VAL A 317 19.89 21.65 -3.94
C VAL A 317 19.52 21.66 -5.42
N GLN A 318 18.30 21.25 -5.76
CA GLN A 318 17.84 21.20 -7.15
C GLN A 318 17.83 22.58 -7.83
N ILE A 319 17.60 23.66 -7.08
CA ILE A 319 17.63 25.03 -7.60
C ILE A 319 18.98 25.74 -7.40
N GLY A 320 20.02 25.02 -6.95
CA GLY A 320 21.39 25.54 -6.82
C GLY A 320 21.60 26.55 -5.69
N LEU A 321 20.68 26.65 -4.73
CA LEU A 321 20.80 27.55 -3.58
C LEU A 321 21.48 26.91 -2.36
N LEU A 322 21.58 25.58 -2.33
CA LEU A 322 22.31 24.86 -1.29
C LEU A 322 23.49 24.09 -1.91
N PRO A 323 24.74 24.34 -1.48
CA PRO A 323 25.91 23.64 -2.01
C PRO A 323 25.93 22.18 -1.55
N GLU A 324 26.49 21.28 -2.37
CA GLU A 324 26.56 19.85 -2.04
C GLU A 324 27.46 19.53 -0.84
N LYS A 325 28.39 20.43 -0.50
CA LYS A 325 29.33 20.28 0.61
C LYS A 325 29.31 21.51 1.51
N LEU A 326 29.48 21.30 2.81
CA LEU A 326 29.64 22.35 3.82
C LEU A 326 30.88 22.09 4.68
N ALA A 327 31.53 23.15 5.15
CA ALA A 327 32.60 23.04 6.13
C ALA A 327 32.07 22.50 7.48
N PHE A 328 32.76 21.54 8.07
CA PHE A 328 32.40 21.00 9.37
C PHE A 328 32.87 21.94 10.50
N PRO A 329 31.99 22.34 11.44
CA PRO A 329 32.32 23.36 12.45
C PRO A 329 33.60 23.04 13.23
N GLY A 330 34.51 24.01 13.31
CA GLY A 330 35.76 23.89 14.07
C GLY A 330 36.85 23.04 13.39
N THR A 331 36.71 22.70 12.10
CA THR A 331 37.70 21.93 11.34
C THR A 331 37.90 22.51 9.93
N THR A 332 38.93 22.05 9.22
CA THR A 332 39.13 22.33 7.78
C THR A 332 38.42 21.32 6.87
N ASN A 333 37.70 20.35 7.44
CA ASN A 333 37.07 19.29 6.66
C ASN A 333 35.74 19.76 6.08
N GLU A 334 35.40 19.25 4.91
CA GLU A 334 34.08 19.42 4.30
C GLU A 334 33.27 18.14 4.44
N ILE A 335 31.96 18.28 4.65
CA ILE A 335 30.98 17.20 4.69
C ILE A 335 30.03 17.33 3.51
N ARG A 336 29.67 16.20 2.89
CA ARG A 336 28.61 16.16 1.88
C ARG A 336 27.26 16.26 2.58
N LEU A 337 26.36 17.07 2.05
CA LEU A 337 25.00 17.16 2.58
C LEU A 337 24.20 15.88 2.27
N PRO A 338 23.43 15.36 3.24
CA PRO A 338 22.65 14.14 3.08
C PRO A 338 21.34 14.42 2.32
N VAL A 339 21.44 14.86 1.07
CA VAL A 339 20.32 15.31 0.24
C VAL A 339 20.35 14.57 -1.09
N ALA A 340 19.25 13.93 -1.48
CA ALA A 340 19.17 13.11 -2.70
C ALA A 340 18.54 13.82 -3.91
N GLY A 341 17.92 14.99 -3.73
CA GLY A 341 17.41 15.79 -4.85
C GLY A 341 16.23 15.13 -5.57
N ALA A 342 16.23 15.16 -6.92
CA ALA A 342 15.10 14.68 -7.73
C ALA A 342 14.82 13.17 -7.57
N GLU A 343 15.84 12.39 -7.21
CA GLU A 343 15.73 10.95 -6.96
C GLU A 343 14.71 10.61 -5.86
N GLN A 344 14.51 11.53 -4.92
CA GLN A 344 13.51 11.36 -3.87
C GLN A 344 12.09 11.34 -4.40
N ALA A 345 11.78 12.22 -5.37
CA ALA A 345 10.47 12.28 -5.98
C ALA A 345 10.19 11.01 -6.78
N GLU A 346 11.20 10.52 -7.51
CA GLU A 346 11.09 9.29 -8.30
C GLU A 346 10.83 8.07 -7.39
N LYS A 347 11.56 7.95 -6.28
CA LYS A 347 11.36 6.86 -5.31
C LYS A 347 10.04 6.96 -4.53
N MET A 348 9.56 8.18 -4.29
CA MET A 348 8.24 8.41 -3.67
C MET A 348 7.11 7.93 -4.58
N VAL A 349 7.25 8.11 -5.91
CA VAL A 349 6.26 7.69 -6.90
C VAL A 349 6.31 6.18 -7.13
N ASP A 350 7.50 5.60 -7.23
CA ASP A 350 7.73 4.17 -7.37
C ASP A 350 8.83 3.72 -6.39
N PRO A 351 8.48 2.98 -5.33
CA PRO A 351 9.45 2.51 -4.34
C PRO A 351 10.62 1.72 -4.93
N GLY A 352 10.44 1.06 -6.09
CA GLY A 352 11.46 0.31 -6.79
C GLY A 352 12.36 1.14 -7.71
N ALA A 353 12.05 2.43 -7.95
CA ALA A 353 12.74 3.24 -8.96
C ALA A 353 14.18 3.63 -8.59
N ARG A 354 14.53 3.67 -7.30
CA ARG A 354 15.86 4.07 -6.81
C ARG A 354 16.34 3.18 -5.67
N GLU A 355 17.61 2.81 -5.68
CA GLU A 355 18.21 1.96 -4.64
C GLU A 355 18.17 2.65 -3.26
N SER A 356 17.96 1.87 -2.18
CA SER A 356 18.05 2.38 -0.81
C SER A 356 19.50 2.41 -0.32
N ASN A 357 19.79 3.36 0.58
CA ASN A 357 21.02 3.41 1.37
C ASN A 357 22.31 3.76 0.59
N LEU A 358 22.21 4.34 -0.62
CA LEU A 358 23.40 4.79 -1.37
C LEU A 358 24.22 5.84 -0.61
N LEU A 359 23.56 6.75 0.12
CA LEU A 359 24.22 7.73 0.97
C LEU A 359 24.94 7.11 2.19
N ILE A 360 24.59 5.88 2.57
CA ILE A 360 25.31 5.10 3.59
C ILE A 360 26.46 4.32 2.94
N LYS A 361 26.26 3.76 1.75
CA LYS A 361 27.25 2.91 1.05
C LYS A 361 28.44 3.67 0.47
N GLY A 362 28.27 4.94 0.08
CA GLY A 362 29.35 5.79 -0.47
C GLY A 362 30.50 6.12 0.51
N ARG A 363 30.66 5.33 1.57
CA ARG A 363 31.72 5.38 2.59
C ARG A 363 32.84 4.37 2.33
N LEU A 364 32.71 3.49 1.33
CA LEU A 364 33.65 2.39 1.04
C LEU A 364 34.66 2.70 -0.09
N ASP A 365 34.55 3.87 -0.72
CA ASP A 365 35.52 4.42 -1.67
C ASP A 365 36.18 5.66 -1.05
#